data_AF-A0AAW0T871-F1
#
_entry.id   AF-A0AAW0T871-F1
#
_cell.length_a   1.000
_cell.length_b   1.000
_cell.length_c   1.000
_cell.angle_alpha   90.00
_cell.angle_beta   90.00
_cell.angle_gamma   90.00
#
_symmetry.space_group_name_H-M   'P 1'
#
loop_
_entity.id
_entity.type
_entity.pdbx_description
1 polymer ?
#
loop_
_entity_poly.entity_id
_entity_poly.type
_entity_poly.pdbx_seq_one_letter_code
_entity_poly.pdbx_strand_id
1 'polypeptide(L)'
;MRAFLLLLAWTMLLSATNAKVYYPNRVCYADGKTVSHGETWTTSDCRLGKCTNGYITYQECDAQPPNDPLCGFSQDLALPYPGCCPIIYCI
;
A
#
# COMPACT_ATOMS: atom_id res chain seq x y z
N MET A 1 25.55 47.22 -32.31
CA MET A 1 25.72 45.78 -31.96
C MET A 1 25.48 45.58 -30.46
N ARG A 2 24.23 45.70 -29.99
CA ARG A 2 23.87 45.54 -28.57
C ARG A 2 22.39 45.15 -28.47
N ALA A 3 22.04 43.91 -28.81
CA ALA A 3 20.65 43.46 -28.66
C ALA A 3 20.49 41.93 -28.66
N PHE A 4 21.47 41.15 -28.20
CA PHE A 4 21.38 39.67 -28.30
C PHE A 4 21.75 38.89 -27.02
N LEU A 5 21.90 39.56 -25.87
CA LEU A 5 22.36 38.93 -24.63
C LEU A 5 21.34 38.88 -23.49
N LEU A 6 20.07 39.23 -23.71
CA LEU A 6 19.07 39.36 -22.62
C LEU A 6 17.93 38.35 -22.64
N LEU A 7 17.91 37.36 -23.54
CA LEU A 7 16.78 36.44 -23.68
C LEU A 7 17.01 35.03 -23.11
N LEU A 8 18.19 34.72 -22.57
CA LEU A 8 18.48 33.37 -22.04
C LEU A 8 18.35 33.24 -20.52
N ALA A 9 18.01 34.33 -19.80
CA ALA A 9 17.99 34.34 -18.34
C ALA A 9 16.60 34.10 -17.70
N TRP A 10 15.59 33.68 -18.47
CA TRP A 10 14.19 33.62 -17.99
C TRP A 10 13.52 32.25 -18.11
N THR A 11 14.24 31.17 -18.46
CA THR A 11 13.64 29.84 -18.63
C THR A 11 14.01 28.81 -17.55
N MET A 12 14.75 29.20 -16.51
CA MET A 12 15.18 28.26 -15.46
C MET A 12 14.66 28.67 -14.07
N LEU A 13 13.34 28.67 -13.86
CA LEU A 13 12.76 28.73 -12.50
C LEU A 13 11.33 28.19 -12.46
N LEU A 14 11.11 27.00 -13.03
CA LEU A 14 10.00 26.14 -12.60
C LEU A 14 10.57 24.77 -12.23
N SER A 15 11.42 24.76 -11.20
CA SER A 15 11.63 23.54 -10.43
C SER A 15 10.35 23.33 -9.63
N ALA A 16 9.38 22.60 -10.19
CA ALA A 16 8.21 22.15 -9.47
C ALA A 16 8.70 21.30 -8.28
N THR A 17 8.82 21.92 -7.12
CA THR A 17 9.05 21.21 -5.88
C THR A 17 7.82 20.35 -5.67
N ASN A 18 7.98 19.03 -5.78
CA ASN A 18 6.95 18.08 -5.36
C ASN A 18 6.77 18.24 -3.85
N ALA A 19 5.99 19.24 -3.44
CA ALA A 19 5.62 19.43 -2.06
C ALA A 19 4.69 18.28 -1.69
N LYS A 20 5.25 17.25 -1.05
CA LYS A 20 4.46 16.18 -0.44
C LYS A 20 3.68 16.84 0.70
N VAL A 21 2.40 17.12 0.48
CA VAL A 21 1.54 17.73 1.50
C VAL A 21 1.48 16.77 2.69
N TYR A 22 2.17 17.14 3.78
CA TYR A 22 2.19 16.38 5.02
C TYR A 22 0.94 16.72 5.81
N TYR A 23 0.05 15.74 5.98
CA TYR A 23 -1.16 15.90 6.78
C TYR A 23 -0.92 15.28 8.16
N PRO A 24 -0.67 16.07 9.21
CA PRO A 24 -0.13 15.59 10.49
C PRO A 24 -1.07 14.66 11.29
N ASN A 25 -2.36 14.58 10.94
CA ASN A 25 -3.38 13.83 11.71
C ASN A 25 -4.21 12.85 10.86
N ARG A 26 -3.57 12.10 9.97
CA ARG A 26 -4.26 11.07 9.17
C ARG A 26 -3.94 9.65 9.64
N VAL A 27 -4.19 9.42 10.93
CA VAL A 27 -4.11 8.09 11.53
C VAL A 27 -5.38 7.30 11.24
N CYS A 28 -5.26 5.99 11.20
CA CYS A 28 -6.37 5.05 11.17
C CYS A 28 -6.51 4.37 12.53
N TYR A 29 -7.70 3.87 12.86
CA TYR A 29 -7.93 3.03 14.02
C TYR A 29 -8.33 1.63 13.53
N ALA A 30 -7.50 0.63 13.81
CA ALA A 30 -7.71 -0.75 13.40
C ALA A 30 -7.23 -1.68 14.52
N ASP A 31 -7.94 -2.79 14.76
CA ASP A 31 -7.53 -3.82 15.72
C ASP A 31 -7.19 -3.26 17.13
N GLY A 32 -7.92 -2.22 17.56
CA GLY A 32 -7.70 -1.55 18.84
C GLY A 32 -6.44 -0.69 18.93
N LYS A 33 -5.71 -0.48 17.84
CA LYS A 33 -4.50 0.35 17.77
C LYS A 33 -4.64 1.52 16.80
N THR A 34 -3.85 2.55 17.05
CA THR A 34 -3.65 3.67 16.12
C THR A 34 -2.60 3.26 15.09
N VAL A 35 -2.91 3.43 13.81
CA VAL A 35 -2.05 3.09 12.67
C VAL A 35 -1.69 4.38 11.93
N SER A 36 -0.42 4.57 11.61
CA SER A 36 0.07 5.79 10.96
C SER A 36 -0.26 5.81 9.47
N HIS A 37 -0.35 7.01 8.87
CA HIS A 37 -0.44 7.14 7.42
C HIS A 37 0.72 6.41 6.73
N GLY A 38 0.39 5.59 5.72
CA GLY A 38 1.34 4.81 4.95
C GLY A 38 1.72 3.47 5.58
N GLU A 39 1.34 3.24 6.83
CA GLU A 39 1.62 1.99 7.53
C GLU A 39 0.73 0.85 7.00
N THR A 40 1.31 -0.34 6.95
CA THR A 40 0.66 -1.59 6.58
C THR A 40 0.76 -2.61 7.69
N TRP A 41 -0.25 -3.46 7.84
CA TRP A 41 -0.25 -4.53 8.82
C TRP A 41 -0.97 -5.78 8.30
N THR A 42 -0.71 -6.92 8.91
CA THR A 42 -1.48 -8.15 8.69
C THR A 42 -2.64 -8.19 9.66
N THR A 43 -3.86 -8.38 9.15
CA THR A 43 -5.06 -8.57 9.98
C THR A 43 -5.12 -10.00 10.54
N SER A 44 -5.93 -10.23 11.56
CA SER A 44 -6.12 -11.56 12.16
C SER A 44 -6.71 -12.59 11.20
N ASP A 45 -7.40 -12.14 10.15
CA ASP A 45 -7.97 -12.96 9.08
C ASP A 45 -7.08 -13.02 7.81
N CYS A 46 -5.80 -12.68 7.94
CA CYS A 46 -4.80 -12.72 6.86
C CYS A 46 -5.12 -11.83 5.64
N ARG A 47 -5.26 -10.52 5.88
CA ARG A 47 -5.31 -9.51 4.83
C ARG A 47 -4.21 -8.49 5.06
N LEU A 48 -3.79 -7.83 3.99
CA LEU A 48 -2.90 -6.67 4.11
C LEU A 48 -3.75 -5.42 4.31
N GLY A 49 -3.81 -4.93 5.54
CA GLY A 49 -4.36 -3.63 5.87
C GLY A 49 -3.37 -2.52 5.50
N LYS A 50 -3.88 -1.40 4.98
CA LYS A 50 -3.10 -0.19 4.71
C LYS A 50 -3.86 1.04 5.14
N CYS A 51 -3.20 1.91 5.92
CA CYS A 51 -3.75 3.20 6.27
C CYS A 51 -3.32 4.25 5.24
N THR A 52 -4.28 4.78 4.48
CA THR A 52 -4.04 5.88 3.55
C THR A 52 -4.92 7.04 3.93
N ASN A 53 -4.31 8.07 4.47
CA ASN A 53 -4.98 9.34 4.72
C ASN A 53 -6.22 9.24 5.67
N GLY A 54 -6.17 8.37 6.68
CA GLY A 54 -7.27 8.10 7.61
C GLY A 54 -8.28 7.07 7.09
N TYR A 55 -8.09 6.57 5.86
CA TYR A 55 -8.88 5.50 5.27
C TYR A 55 -8.11 4.19 5.35
N ILE A 56 -8.82 3.11 5.65
CA ILE A 56 -8.27 1.76 5.65
C ILE A 56 -8.68 1.07 4.35
N THR A 57 -7.71 0.49 3.67
CA THR A 57 -7.94 -0.45 2.56
C THR A 57 -7.41 -1.82 2.95
N TYR A 58 -8.11 -2.87 2.54
CA TYR A 58 -7.69 -4.25 2.73
C TYR A 58 -7.39 -4.87 1.37
N GLN A 59 -6.28 -5.60 1.31
CA GLN A 59 -5.98 -6.49 0.19
C GLN A 59 -6.15 -7.93 0.67
N GLU A 60 -7.05 -8.63 -0.01
CA GLU A 60 -7.36 -10.04 0.23
C GLU A 60 -6.22 -10.95 -0.27
N CYS A 61 -6.20 -12.19 0.17
CA CYS A 61 -5.41 -13.24 -0.48
C CYS A 61 -5.98 -13.52 -1.87
N ASP A 62 -5.14 -14.04 -2.78
CA ASP A 62 -5.57 -14.39 -4.13
C ASP A 62 -6.69 -15.44 -4.09
N ALA A 63 -7.62 -15.30 -5.03
CA ALA A 63 -8.78 -16.17 -5.14
C ALA A 63 -8.36 -17.63 -5.27
N GLN A 64 -8.91 -18.46 -4.40
CA GLN A 64 -8.66 -19.89 -4.39
C GLN A 64 -9.59 -20.58 -5.39
N PRO A 65 -9.10 -21.53 -6.23
CA PRO A 65 -9.95 -22.30 -7.13
C PRO A 65 -11.09 -23.03 -6.39
N PRO A 66 -12.22 -23.27 -7.06
CA PRO A 66 -13.39 -23.92 -6.46
C PRO A 66 -13.04 -25.32 -5.96
N ASN A 67 -13.76 -25.72 -4.90
CA ASN A 67 -13.65 -26.98 -4.16
C ASN A 67 -13.48 -28.20 -5.08
N ASP A 68 -12.24 -28.59 -5.37
CA ASP A 68 -11.88 -29.78 -6.13
C ASP A 68 -11.57 -30.91 -5.13
N PRO A 69 -12.22 -32.08 -5.23
CA PRO A 69 -11.99 -33.18 -4.29
C PRO A 69 -10.57 -33.75 -4.33
N LEU A 70 -9.76 -33.43 -5.35
CA LEU A 70 -8.35 -33.77 -5.47
C LEU A 70 -7.42 -32.66 -4.95
N CYS A 71 -7.97 -31.56 -4.44
CA CYS A 71 -7.20 -30.45 -3.89
C CYS A 71 -7.44 -30.29 -2.39
N GLY A 72 -6.37 -30.06 -1.64
CA GLY A 72 -6.43 -29.63 -0.24
C GLY A 72 -5.96 -28.19 -0.08
N PHE A 73 -6.16 -27.62 1.11
CA PHE A 73 -5.69 -26.29 1.46
C PHE A 73 -4.84 -26.32 2.73
N SER A 74 -3.86 -25.42 2.81
CA SER A 74 -3.03 -25.19 4.00
C SER A 74 -2.98 -23.68 4.27
N GLN A 75 -3.11 -23.27 5.53
CA GLN A 75 -3.04 -21.87 5.94
C GLN A 75 -2.39 -21.75 7.32
N ASP A 76 -1.47 -20.79 7.48
CA ASP A 76 -0.84 -20.48 8.76
C ASP A 76 -1.06 -19.01 9.16
N LEU A 77 -2.05 -18.77 10.02
CA LEU A 77 -2.41 -17.42 10.49
C LEU A 77 -1.35 -16.80 11.42
N ALA A 78 -0.30 -17.53 11.80
CA ALA A 78 0.81 -16.96 12.58
C ALA A 78 1.81 -16.18 11.72
N LEU A 79 1.78 -16.36 10.39
CA LEU A 79 2.68 -15.67 9.47
C LEU A 79 2.15 -14.28 9.08
N PRO A 80 3.03 -13.32 8.74
CA PRO A 80 2.59 -12.06 8.14
C PRO A 80 2.11 -12.28 6.70
N TYR A 81 1.21 -11.42 6.21
CA TYR A 81 0.82 -11.38 4.80
C TYR A 81 2.07 -11.17 3.90
N PRO A 82 2.19 -11.88 2.76
CA PRO A 82 1.27 -12.87 2.20
C PRO A 82 1.49 -14.31 2.69
N GLY A 83 2.41 -14.55 3.64
CA GLY A 83 2.75 -15.89 4.12
C GLY A 83 1.61 -16.62 4.84
N CYS A 84 0.67 -15.90 5.43
CA CYS A 84 -0.53 -16.49 6.02
C CYS A 84 -1.63 -16.82 5.01
N CYS A 85 -1.44 -16.53 3.72
CA CYS A 85 -2.46 -16.78 2.73
C CYS A 85 -2.64 -18.29 2.49
N PRO A 86 -3.86 -18.74 2.19
CA PRO A 86 -4.11 -20.15 1.91
C PRO A 86 -3.33 -20.59 0.65
N ILE A 87 -2.69 -21.75 0.77
CA ILE A 87 -2.01 -22.44 -0.32
C ILE A 87 -2.85 -23.65 -0.68
N ILE A 88 -3.25 -23.76 -1.95
CA ILE A 88 -3.89 -24.96 -2.49
C ILE A 88 -2.84 -25.90 -3.07
N TYR A 89 -2.97 -27.17 -2.75
CA TYR A 89 -2.21 -28.26 -3.33
C TYR A 89 -3.19 -29.26 -3.94
N CYS A 90 -2.93 -29.68 -5.18
CA CYS A 90 -3.73 -30.69 -5.87
C CYS A 90 -2.84 -31.90 -6.18
N ILE A 91 -3.40 -33.09 -6.05
CA ILE A 91 -2.71 -34.37 -6.34
C ILE A 91 -2.89 -34.82 -7.78
#